data_AF-A0A9E4ATQ5-F1
#
_entry.id   AF-A0A9E4ATQ5-F1
#
_cell.length_a   1.000
_cell.length_b   1.000
_cell.length_c   1.000
_cell.angle_alpha   90.00
_cell.angle_beta   90.00
_cell.angle_gamma   90.00
#
_symmetry.space_group_name_H-M   'P 1'
#
loop_
_entity.id
_entity.type
_entity.pdbx_description
1 polymer ?
#
loop_
_entity_poly.entity_id
_entity_poly.type
_entity_poly.pdbx_seq_one_letter_code
_entity_poly.pdbx_strand_id
1 'polypeptide(L)'
;MLFGLIAAWQFIAPDFLFGVLDFNVNRMVHINAMVVWLLYGFIGSIFWLVEDEAGVPLVGEKIAEATFWILTLAVVIVVLVYLFVQSGPGETATLWLINEGREYIEAPRWADIGIVVCMVAIFYNVLATFL
;
A
#
# COMPACT_ATOMS: atom_id res chain seq x y z
N MET A 1 -6.38 10.89 4.30
CA MET A 1 -7.09 12.11 4.76
C MET A 1 -7.20 13.17 3.66
N LEU A 2 -6.09 13.69 3.12
CA LEU A 2 -6.12 14.75 2.09
C LEU A 2 -6.95 14.39 0.86
N PHE A 3 -6.69 13.23 0.23
CA PHE A 3 -7.44 12.75 -0.93
C PHE A 3 -8.95 12.60 -0.63
N GLY A 4 -9.33 12.18 0.57
CA GLY A 4 -10.74 12.12 0.99
C GLY A 4 -11.41 13.50 1.08
N LEU A 5 -10.70 14.52 1.57
CA LEU A 5 -11.20 15.90 1.60
C LEU A 5 -11.33 16.47 0.18
N ILE A 6 -10.35 16.21 -0.69
CA ILE A 6 -10.40 16.62 -2.10
C ILE A 6 -11.58 15.94 -2.79
N ALA A 7 -11.84 14.67 -2.52
CA ALA A 7 -12.95 13.93 -3.12
C ALA A 7 -14.30 14.49 -2.66
N ALA A 8 -14.44 14.80 -1.37
CA ALA A 8 -15.63 15.46 -0.84
C ALA A 8 -15.85 16.85 -1.47
N TRP A 9 -14.78 17.60 -1.74
CA TRP A 9 -14.87 18.88 -2.45
C TRP A 9 -15.31 18.70 -3.90
N GLN A 10 -14.72 17.75 -4.62
CA GLN A 10 -15.10 17.39 -6.00
C GLN A 10 -16.56 16.92 -6.09
N PHE A 11 -17.13 16.34 -5.03
CA PHE A 11 -18.54 15.98 -4.97
C PHE A 11 -19.47 17.21 -4.94
N ILE A 12 -19.03 18.31 -4.34
CA ILE A 12 -19.79 19.58 -4.29
C ILE A 12 -19.55 20.41 -5.56
N ALA A 13 -18.30 20.43 -6.05
CA ALA A 13 -17.87 21.17 -7.23
C ALA A 13 -17.15 20.23 -8.23
N PRO A 14 -17.88 19.59 -9.16
CA PRO A 14 -17.31 18.57 -10.06
C PRO A 14 -16.19 19.06 -10.99
N ASP A 15 -16.20 20.33 -11.37
CA ASP A 15 -15.19 20.91 -12.26
C ASP A 15 -13.83 21.14 -11.57
N PHE A 16 -13.77 21.00 -10.25
CA PHE A 16 -12.54 21.21 -9.48
C PHE A 16 -11.50 20.12 -9.77
N LEU A 17 -10.33 20.52 -10.29
CA LEU A 17 -9.21 19.66 -10.70
C LEU A 17 -9.50 18.70 -11.87
N PHE A 18 -10.59 18.91 -12.60
CA PHE A 18 -10.92 18.11 -13.78
C PHE A 18 -9.78 18.15 -14.82
N GLY A 19 -9.38 16.98 -15.32
CA GLY A 19 -8.29 16.84 -16.29
C GLY A 19 -6.87 16.87 -15.70
N VAL A 20 -6.73 17.11 -14.39
CA VAL A 20 -5.45 16.99 -13.66
C VAL A 20 -5.51 15.83 -12.66
N LEU A 21 -6.57 15.77 -11.85
CA LEU A 21 -6.81 14.71 -10.88
C LEU A 21 -8.29 14.38 -10.85
N ASP A 22 -8.67 13.35 -11.60
CA ASP A 22 -10.07 12.95 -11.70
C ASP A 22 -10.60 12.32 -10.40
N PHE A 23 -11.91 12.44 -10.18
CA PHE A 23 -12.58 11.97 -8.96
C PHE A 23 -12.37 10.47 -8.71
N ASN A 24 -12.38 9.65 -9.76
CA ASN A 24 -12.16 8.20 -9.67
C ASN A 24 -10.75 7.87 -9.15
N VAL A 25 -9.72 8.57 -9.62
CA VAL A 25 -8.33 8.40 -9.16
C VAL A 25 -8.20 8.83 -7.71
N ASN A 26 -8.79 9.97 -7.37
CA ASN A 26 -8.75 10.49 -6.01
C ASN A 26 -9.43 9.54 -5.00
N ARG A 27 -10.61 9.01 -5.36
CA ARG A 27 -11.32 7.99 -4.57
C ARG A 27 -10.49 6.71 -4.41
N MET A 28 -9.91 6.23 -5.50
CA MET A 28 -9.05 5.03 -5.50
C MET A 28 -7.86 5.21 -4.56
N VAL A 29 -7.09 6.30 -4.68
CA VAL A 29 -5.94 6.58 -3.82
C VAL A 29 -6.36 6.69 -2.36
N HIS A 30 -7.49 7.34 -2.08
CA HIS A 30 -7.98 7.50 -0.71
C HIS A 30 -8.27 6.17 -0.03
N ILE A 31 -9.01 5.28 -0.69
CA ILE A 31 -9.43 3.99 -0.13
C ILE A 31 -8.23 3.07 0.04
N ASN A 32 -7.38 2.93 -0.98
CA ASN A 32 -6.19 2.07 -0.91
C ASN A 32 -5.18 2.54 0.15
N ALA A 33 -4.92 3.86 0.22
CA ALA A 33 -4.01 4.40 1.21
C ALA A 33 -4.51 4.18 2.65
N MET A 34 -5.83 4.19 2.87
CA MET A 34 -6.41 3.89 4.19
C MET A 34 -6.12 2.44 4.62
N VAL A 35 -6.29 1.47 3.72
CA VAL A 35 -6.01 0.06 4.01
C VAL A 35 -4.53 -0.14 4.34
N VAL A 36 -3.65 0.39 3.50
CA VAL A 36 -2.19 0.29 3.69
C VAL A 36 -1.76 0.96 5.00
N TRP A 37 -2.30 2.14 5.31
CA TRP A 37 -1.99 2.86 6.55
C TRP A 37 -2.35 2.04 7.81
N LEU A 38 -3.52 1.40 7.82
CA LEU A 38 -3.93 0.54 8.92
C LEU A 38 -3.00 -0.68 9.07
N LEU A 39 -2.60 -1.30 7.96
CA LEU A 39 -1.66 -2.41 7.97
C LEU A 39 -0.32 -2.02 8.58
N TYR A 40 0.23 -0.84 8.23
CA TYR A 40 1.45 -0.32 8.86
C TYR A 40 1.29 -0.15 10.38
N GLY A 41 0.13 0.34 10.84
CA GLY A 41 -0.15 0.47 12.26
C GLY A 41 -0.11 -0.88 12.99
N PHE A 42 -0.75 -1.90 12.42
CA PHE A 42 -0.74 -3.25 13.00
C PHE A 42 0.65 -3.88 12.99
N ILE A 43 1.37 -3.83 11.85
CA ILE A 43 2.73 -4.38 11.73
C ILE A 43 3.68 -3.66 12.69
N GLY A 44 3.60 -2.34 12.79
CA GLY A 44 4.40 -1.55 13.73
C GLY A 44 4.12 -1.94 15.18
N SER A 45 2.86 -2.18 15.54
CA SER A 45 2.51 -2.66 16.89
C SER A 45 3.07 -4.05 17.20
N ILE A 46 3.15 -4.93 16.20
CA ILE A 46 3.75 -6.27 16.36
C ILE A 46 5.24 -6.13 16.66
N PHE A 47 5.99 -5.39 15.84
CA PHE A 47 7.43 -5.20 16.05
C PHE A 47 7.76 -4.43 17.32
N TRP A 48 6.83 -3.60 17.82
CA TRP A 48 6.98 -2.94 19.11
C TRP A 48 6.89 -3.90 20.30
N LEU A 49 6.04 -4.94 20.21
CA LEU A 49 5.75 -5.85 21.33
C LEU A 49 6.50 -7.19 21.26
N VAL A 50 6.96 -7.61 20.08
CA VAL A 50 7.47 -8.96 19.85
C VAL A 50 8.67 -9.33 20.74
N GLU A 51 9.61 -8.42 20.96
CA GLU A 51 10.78 -8.68 21.81
C GLU A 51 10.39 -8.78 23.29
N ASP A 52 9.48 -7.91 23.74
CA ASP A 52 8.97 -7.90 25.12
C ASP A 52 8.20 -9.20 25.44
N GLU A 53 7.38 -9.67 24.50
CA GLU A 53 6.57 -10.89 24.66
C GLU A 53 7.39 -12.18 24.50
N ALA A 54 8.39 -12.18 23.62
CA ALA A 54 9.26 -13.35 23.42
C ALA A 54 10.41 -13.43 24.45
N GLY A 55 10.75 -12.31 25.10
CA GLY A 55 11.86 -12.21 26.05
C GLY A 55 13.24 -12.40 25.41
N VAL A 56 13.32 -12.34 24.08
CA VAL A 56 14.53 -12.49 23.28
C VAL A 56 14.58 -11.42 22.20
N PRO A 57 15.79 -11.04 21.72
CA PRO A 57 15.92 -10.11 20.60
C PRO A 57 15.28 -10.63 19.32
N LEU A 58 14.78 -9.72 18.48
CA LEU A 58 14.13 -10.04 17.22
C LEU A 58 15.03 -10.85 16.30
N VAL A 59 14.55 -12.02 15.87
CA VAL A 59 15.25 -12.84 14.88
C VAL A 59 15.05 -12.25 13.49
N GLY A 60 16.14 -11.80 12.88
CA GLY A 60 16.12 -11.27 11.52
C GLY A 60 15.91 -9.75 11.42
N GLU A 61 16.33 -8.98 12.42
CA GLU A 61 16.22 -7.50 12.47
C GLU A 61 16.51 -6.79 11.13
N LYS A 62 17.62 -7.14 10.45
CA LYS A 62 17.97 -6.58 9.14
C LYS A 62 16.94 -6.89 8.04
N ILE A 63 16.33 -8.06 8.08
CA ILE A 63 15.27 -8.47 7.15
C ILE A 63 14.00 -7.68 7.47
N ALA A 64 13.65 -7.51 8.75
CA ALA A 64 12.51 -6.69 9.15
C ALA A 64 12.67 -5.23 8.67
N GLU A 65 13.85 -4.63 8.88
CA GLU A 65 14.15 -3.27 8.40
C GLU A 65 14.10 -3.18 6.87
N ALA A 66 14.73 -4.13 6.17
CA ALA A 66 14.68 -4.18 4.71
C ALA A 66 13.24 -4.31 4.19
N THR A 67 12.43 -5.14 4.85
CA THR A 67 11.02 -5.35 4.48
C THR A 67 10.20 -4.07 4.65
N PHE A 68 10.43 -3.33 5.74
CA PHE A 68 9.79 -2.03 5.95
C PHE A 68 10.10 -1.05 4.81
N TRP A 69 11.37 -0.91 4.42
CA TRP A 69 11.76 0.00 3.34
C TRP A 69 11.26 -0.47 1.97
N ILE A 70 11.31 -1.77 1.68
CA ILE A 70 10.80 -2.33 0.43
C ILE A 70 9.29 -2.08 0.30
N LEU A 71 8.52 -2.38 1.36
CA LEU A 71 7.08 -2.13 1.37
C LEU A 71 6.78 -0.63 1.23
N THR A 72 7.55 0.23 1.89
CA THR A 72 7.35 1.69 1.82
C THR A 72 7.59 2.21 0.42
N LEU A 73 8.70 1.80 -0.20
CA LEU A 73 9.02 2.17 -1.59
C LEU A 73 7.97 1.63 -2.57
N ALA A 74 7.52 0.38 -2.41
CA ALA A 74 6.47 -0.18 -3.25
C ALA A 74 5.18 0.63 -3.18
N VAL A 75 4.73 0.99 -1.97
CA VAL A 75 3.54 1.83 -1.77
C VAL A 75 3.71 3.20 -2.41
N VAL A 76 4.86 3.86 -2.26
CA VAL A 76 5.14 5.14 -2.91
C VAL A 76 5.04 5.00 -4.43
N ILE A 77 5.68 3.98 -5.01
CA ILE A 77 5.64 3.73 -6.45
C ILE A 77 4.20 3.48 -6.92
N VAL A 78 3.42 2.68 -6.20
CA VAL A 78 2.00 2.41 -6.53
C VAL A 78 1.18 3.71 -6.54
N VAL A 79 1.36 4.57 -5.53
CA VAL A 79 0.68 5.87 -5.48
C VAL A 79 1.10 6.76 -6.67
N LEU A 80 2.38 6.78 -7.03
CA LEU A 80 2.85 7.50 -8.21
C LEU A 80 2.23 6.95 -9.50
N VAL A 81 2.13 5.63 -9.64
CA VAL A 81 1.45 4.98 -10.78
C VAL A 81 -0.01 5.45 -10.87
N TYR A 82 -0.74 5.48 -9.76
CA TYR A 82 -2.12 5.98 -9.76
C TYR A 82 -2.25 7.44 -10.20
N LEU A 83 -1.32 8.30 -9.79
CA LEU A 83 -1.37 9.73 -10.09
C LEU A 83 -0.95 10.05 -11.54
N PHE A 84 0.04 9.33 -12.07
CA PHE A 84 0.58 9.60 -13.42
C PHE A 84 -0.07 8.75 -14.51
N VAL A 85 -0.46 7.52 -14.21
CA VAL A 85 -1.05 6.56 -15.15
C VAL A 85 -2.52 6.37 -14.78
N GLN A 86 -3.31 7.41 -15.02
CA GLN A 86 -4.72 7.48 -14.62
C GLN A 86 -5.63 6.59 -15.50
N SER A 87 -5.24 6.33 -16.74
CA SER A 87 -6.02 5.55 -17.71
C SER A 87 -5.12 4.71 -18.63
N GLY A 88 -5.56 3.52 -19.01
CA GLY A 88 -4.90 2.69 -20.01
C GLY A 88 -5.80 1.56 -20.53
N PRO A 89 -5.40 0.87 -21.61
CA PRO A 89 -6.12 -0.31 -22.11
C PRO A 89 -6.17 -1.38 -21.02
N GLY A 90 -7.31 -1.99 -20.72
CA GLY A 90 -7.46 -3.01 -19.66
C GLY A 90 -6.99 -4.42 -20.06
N GLU A 91 -5.89 -4.52 -20.81
CA GLU A 91 -5.35 -5.78 -21.30
C GLU A 91 -4.47 -6.49 -20.26
N THR A 92 -4.27 -7.79 -20.37
CA THR A 92 -3.45 -8.56 -19.41
C THR A 92 -2.01 -8.07 -19.31
N ALA A 93 -1.46 -7.51 -20.40
CA ALA A 93 -0.12 -6.94 -20.43
C ALA A 93 -0.02 -5.60 -19.69
N THR A 94 -1.07 -4.78 -19.73
CA THR A 94 -1.07 -3.44 -19.14
C THR A 94 -1.35 -3.47 -17.65
N LEU A 95 -2.04 -4.48 -17.11
CA LEU A 95 -2.30 -4.67 -15.65
C LEU A 95 -1.03 -4.67 -14.78
N TRP A 96 0.14 -4.83 -15.38
CA TRP A 96 1.43 -4.71 -14.71
C TRP A 96 1.87 -3.25 -14.47
N LEU A 97 1.30 -2.29 -15.21
CA LEU A 97 1.71 -0.89 -15.20
C LEU A 97 0.54 0.08 -14.97
N ILE A 98 -0.70 -0.41 -15.04
CA ILE A 98 -1.92 0.36 -14.79
C ILE A 98 -2.69 -0.22 -13.60
N ASN A 99 -3.71 0.50 -13.14
CA ASN A 99 -4.62 0.00 -12.12
C ASN A 99 -5.47 -1.19 -12.63
N GLU A 100 -5.76 -2.18 -11.77
CA GLU A 100 -6.59 -3.33 -12.17
C GLU A 100 -8.08 -3.03 -12.33
N GLY A 101 -8.52 -1.83 -11.91
CA GLY A 101 -9.93 -1.43 -11.93
C GLY A 101 -10.83 -2.21 -10.96
N ARG A 102 -10.25 -3.03 -10.08
CA ARG A 102 -10.98 -3.77 -9.03
C ARG A 102 -10.90 -3.01 -7.73
N GLU A 103 -12.05 -2.63 -7.19
CA GLU A 103 -12.10 -1.88 -5.93
C GLU A 103 -11.35 -2.62 -4.81
N TYR A 104 -10.50 -1.89 -4.07
CA TYR A 104 -9.58 -2.37 -3.02
C TYR A 104 -8.36 -3.17 -3.49
N ILE A 105 -8.28 -3.51 -4.78
CA ILE A 105 -7.17 -4.26 -5.39
C ILE A 105 -6.81 -3.56 -6.70
N GLU A 106 -6.56 -2.26 -6.62
CA GLU A 106 -6.20 -1.47 -7.80
C GLU A 106 -4.69 -1.45 -8.06
N ALA A 107 -3.88 -2.01 -7.16
CA ALA A 107 -2.43 -2.01 -7.29
C ALA A 107 -1.99 -2.85 -8.50
N PRO A 108 -0.96 -2.44 -9.24
CA PRO A 108 -0.44 -3.26 -10.32
C PRO A 108 0.06 -4.61 -9.81
N ARG A 109 -0.01 -5.65 -10.65
CA ARG A 109 0.28 -7.04 -10.25
C ARG A 109 1.64 -7.29 -9.59
N TRP A 110 2.66 -6.53 -9.98
CA TRP A 110 3.98 -6.65 -9.34
C TRP A 110 3.96 -6.21 -7.87
N ALA A 111 3.11 -5.24 -7.53
CA ALA A 111 2.97 -4.73 -6.18
C ALA A 111 2.27 -5.77 -5.29
N ASP A 112 1.25 -6.47 -5.81
CA ASP A 112 0.58 -7.56 -5.09
C ASP A 112 1.57 -8.66 -4.70
N ILE A 113 2.41 -9.08 -5.65
CA ILE A 113 3.47 -10.07 -5.40
C ILE A 113 4.46 -9.54 -4.35
N GLY A 114 4.87 -8.27 -4.48
CA GLY A 114 5.77 -7.62 -3.53
C GLY A 114 5.20 -7.59 -2.11
N ILE A 115 3.91 -7.27 -1.95
CA ILE A 115 3.21 -7.27 -0.67
C ILE A 115 3.21 -8.68 -0.07
N VAL A 116 2.90 -9.72 -0.86
CA VAL A 116 2.92 -11.11 -0.38
C VAL A 116 4.30 -11.49 0.13
N VAL A 117 5.36 -11.18 -0.61
CA VAL A 117 6.74 -11.46 -0.18
C VAL A 117 7.08 -10.75 1.13
N CYS A 118 6.69 -9.48 1.28
CA CYS A 118 6.90 -8.72 2.51
C CYS A 118 6.13 -9.32 3.70
N MET A 119 4.87 -9.72 3.49
CA MET A 119 4.05 -10.33 4.54
C MET A 119 4.62 -11.68 4.99
N VAL A 120 5.16 -12.47 4.07
CA VAL A 120 5.84 -13.74 4.41
C VAL A 120 7.12 -13.47 5.22
N ALA A 121 7.90 -12.45 4.87
CA ALA A 121 9.09 -12.08 5.62
C ALA A 121 8.74 -11.60 7.04
N ILE A 122 7.71 -10.77 7.19
CA ILE A 122 7.22 -10.33 8.52
C ILE A 122 6.77 -11.54 9.34
N PHE A 123 5.97 -12.43 8.75
CA PHE A 123 5.54 -13.65 9.42
C PHE A 123 6.70 -14.50 9.90
N TYR A 124 7.74 -14.67 9.06
CA TYR A 124 8.95 -15.39 9.44
C TYR A 124 9.68 -14.73 10.63
N ASN A 125 9.86 -13.40 10.63
CA ASN A 125 10.51 -12.70 11.75
C ASN A 125 9.78 -12.96 13.07
N VAL A 126 8.46 -12.84 13.07
CA VAL A 126 7.63 -13.07 14.27
C VAL A 126 7.74 -14.53 14.70
N LEU A 127 7.48 -15.49 13.80
CA LEU A 127 7.52 -16.91 14.11
C LEU A 127 8.90 -17.33 14.66
N ALA A 128 9.98 -16.92 14.00
CA ALA A 128 11.33 -17.28 14.40
C ALA A 128 11.75 -16.67 15.74
N THR A 129 11.15 -15.55 16.14
CA THR A 129 11.42 -14.93 17.45
C THR A 129 10.72 -15.67 18.60
N PHE A 130 9.59 -16.34 18.33
CA PHE A 130 8.86 -17.14 19.33
C PHE A 130 9.29 -18.62 19.41
N LEU A 131 10.12 -19.09 18.48
CA LEU A 131 10.64 -20.47 18.44
C LEU A 131 11.98 -20.58 19.17
#